data_AF-A0A9W7Z9V3-F1
#
_entry.id   AF-A0A9W7Z9V3-F1
#
_cell.length_a   1.000
_cell.length_b   1.000
_cell.length_c   1.000
_cell.angle_alpha   90.00
_cell.angle_beta   90.00
_cell.angle_gamma   90.00
#
_symmetry.space_group_name_H-M   'P 1'
#
loop_
_entity.id
_entity.type
_entity.pdbx_description
1 polymer ?
#
loop_
_entity_poly.entity_id
_entity_poly.type
_entity_poly.pdbx_seq_one_letter_code
_entity_poly.pdbx_strand_id
1 'polypeptide(L)'
;MGGHGYSGWWGHMGGPKHRGVVTYQLSPYEMKTNAHLISKGTHNFFRRTSSQLGYILPGVFLFWAVTHYGKKRHEWLNSKAGHAAQHDH
;
A
#
# COMPACT_ATOMS: atom_id res chain seq x y z
N MET A 1 1.29 -26.06 30.33
CA MET A 1 1.62 -25.90 28.90
C MET A 1 1.40 -24.45 28.52
N GLY A 2 2.45 -23.73 28.15
CA GLY A 2 2.38 -22.36 27.61
C GLY A 2 3.72 -22.07 26.97
N GLY A 3 3.83 -22.30 25.66
CA GLY A 3 5.09 -22.14 24.93
C GLY A 3 5.59 -20.70 25.02
N HIS A 4 6.89 -20.52 25.26
CA HIS A 4 7.54 -19.22 25.22
C HIS A 4 7.51 -18.68 23.79
N GLY A 5 6.50 -17.88 23.47
CA GLY A 5 6.44 -17.13 22.22
C GLY A 5 7.37 -15.91 22.22
N TYR A 6 7.49 -15.23 21.09
CA TYR A 6 8.27 -14.00 20.94
C TYR A 6 7.63 -12.75 21.60
N SER A 7 6.55 -12.92 22.37
CA SER A 7 5.84 -11.85 23.08
C SER A 7 5.35 -12.36 24.43
N GLY A 8 5.49 -11.55 25.47
CA GLY A 8 4.93 -11.80 26.80
C GLY A 8 3.76 -10.88 27.16
N TRP A 9 3.67 -10.44 28.41
CA TRP A 9 2.60 -9.57 28.94
C TRP A 9 3.14 -8.25 29.50
N TRP A 10 2.25 -7.34 29.91
CA TRP A 10 2.63 -6.12 30.64
C TRP A 10 3.56 -6.46 31.82
N GLY A 11 4.73 -5.81 31.85
CA GLY A 11 5.78 -6.09 32.84
C GLY A 11 6.81 -7.17 32.43
N HIS A 12 6.52 -8.00 31.43
CA HIS A 12 7.44 -9.01 30.90
C HIS A 12 7.20 -9.25 29.39
N MET A 13 7.39 -8.21 28.57
CA MET A 13 7.09 -8.27 27.12
C MET A 13 8.08 -9.12 26.30
N GLY A 14 9.21 -9.55 26.88
CA GLY A 14 10.24 -10.35 26.19
C GLY A 14 11.23 -9.55 25.35
N GLY A 15 11.18 -8.21 25.38
CA GLY A 15 12.14 -7.34 24.72
C GLY A 15 13.47 -7.19 25.48
N PRO A 16 14.48 -6.53 24.87
CA PRO A 16 15.75 -6.26 25.53
C PRO A 16 15.57 -5.33 26.73
N LYS A 17 16.54 -5.34 27.67
CA LYS A 17 16.52 -4.44 28.82
C LYS A 17 16.77 -3.00 28.36
N HIS A 18 15.85 -2.08 28.67
CA HIS A 18 15.99 -0.66 28.37
C HIS A 18 16.42 0.10 29.62
N ARG A 19 17.43 0.98 29.53
CA ARG A 19 17.86 1.88 30.61
C ARG A 19 18.26 3.23 30.03
N GLY A 20 17.87 4.32 30.68
CA GLY A 20 18.26 5.68 30.30
C GLY A 20 17.41 6.35 29.22
N VAL A 21 16.29 5.74 28.80
CA VAL A 21 15.33 6.37 27.89
C VAL A 21 14.24 7.04 28.70
N VAL A 22 14.06 8.35 28.52
CA VAL A 22 13.01 9.15 29.18
C VAL A 22 12.00 9.59 28.13
N THR A 23 10.72 9.32 28.37
CA THR A 23 9.62 9.65 27.44
C THR A 23 8.73 10.72 28.07
N TYR A 24 8.47 11.79 27.31
CA TYR A 24 7.54 12.85 27.70
C TYR A 24 6.29 12.78 26.84
N GLN A 25 5.14 13.04 27.46
CA GLN A 25 3.84 13.09 26.77
C GLN A 25 3.01 14.23 27.36
N LEU A 26 2.17 14.85 26.53
CA LEU A 26 1.20 15.85 26.95
C LEU A 26 -0.20 15.22 26.99
N SER A 27 -1.08 15.72 27.87
CA SER A 27 -2.46 15.27 27.90
C SER A 27 -3.14 15.56 26.54
N PRO A 28 -3.90 14.62 25.96
CA PRO A 28 -4.62 14.88 24.71
C PRO A 28 -5.61 16.05 24.79
N TYR A 29 -6.10 16.38 25.99
CA TYR A 29 -7.00 17.51 26.23
C TYR A 29 -6.30 18.88 26.18
N GLU A 30 -4.97 18.89 26.25
CA GLU A 30 -4.15 20.10 26.14
C GLU A 30 -3.62 20.29 24.71
N MET A 31 -3.85 19.31 23.82
CA MET A 31 -3.41 19.33 22.43
C MET A 31 -4.56 19.69 21.48
N LYS A 32 -4.21 20.29 20.33
CA LYS A 32 -5.15 20.44 19.22
C LYS A 32 -5.18 19.12 18.42
N THR A 33 -6.35 18.48 18.34
CA THR A 33 -6.51 17.14 17.73
C THR A 33 -5.96 17.03 16.29
N ASN A 34 -6.20 18.04 15.45
CA ASN A 34 -5.80 18.04 14.02
C ASN A 34 -4.77 19.13 13.69
N ALA A 35 -3.88 19.44 14.63
CA ALA A 35 -2.82 20.41 14.40
C ALA A 35 -2.03 20.09 13.12
N HIS A 36 -1.89 21.07 12.23
CA HIS A 36 -1.10 20.98 10.99
C HIS A 36 -1.53 19.89 10.00
N LEU A 37 -2.76 19.37 10.10
CA LEU A 37 -3.27 18.35 9.17
C LEU A 37 -3.13 18.80 7.71
N ILE A 38 -3.49 20.06 7.42
CA ILE A 38 -3.40 20.61 6.06
C ILE A 38 -1.99 21.11 5.75
N SER A 39 -1.41 21.95 6.61
CA SER A 39 -0.13 22.63 6.33
C SER A 39 1.09 21.70 6.30
N LYS A 40 1.07 20.59 7.06
CA LYS A 40 2.16 19.60 7.06
C LYS A 40 1.71 18.22 6.58
N GLY A 41 0.47 17.81 6.91
CA GLY A 41 -0.02 16.48 6.59
C GLY A 41 -0.13 16.23 5.08
N THR A 42 -0.55 17.22 4.29
CA THR A 42 -0.63 17.09 2.82
C THR A 42 0.75 16.85 2.19
N HIS A 43 1.75 17.66 2.54
CA HIS A 43 3.11 17.49 2.05
C HIS A 43 3.69 16.12 2.45
N ASN A 44 3.48 15.71 3.71
CA ASN A 44 3.91 14.41 4.17
C ASN A 44 3.22 13.25 3.44
N PHE A 45 1.92 13.39 3.13
CA PHE A 45 1.19 12.42 2.33
C PHE A 45 1.81 12.28 0.94
N PHE A 46 2.02 13.38 0.22
CA PHE A 46 2.64 13.33 -1.10
C PHE A 46 4.04 12.72 -1.08
N ARG A 47 4.89 13.14 -0.12
CA ARG A 47 6.24 12.60 0.05
C ARG A 47 6.26 11.09 0.31
N ARG A 48 5.30 10.58 1.11
CA ARG A 48 5.20 9.15 1.42
C ARG A 48 4.60 8.35 0.28
N THR A 49 3.59 8.88 -0.40
CA THR A 49 2.95 8.20 -1.53
C THR A 49 3.91 8.13 -2.71
N SER A 50 4.61 9.21 -3.04
CA SER A 50 5.53 9.26 -4.18
C SER A 50 6.67 8.24 -4.08
N SER A 51 7.18 7.98 -2.88
CA SER A 51 8.24 6.98 -2.67
C SER A 51 7.80 5.53 -2.93
N GLN A 52 6.49 5.27 -2.91
CA GLN A 52 5.93 3.94 -3.16
C GLN A 52 5.46 3.75 -4.60
N LEU A 53 5.20 4.84 -5.33
CA LEU A 53 4.70 4.77 -6.70
C LEU A 53 5.60 3.93 -7.62
N GLY A 54 6.93 4.00 -7.46
CA GLY A 54 7.85 3.19 -8.25
C GLY A 54 7.66 1.67 -8.09
N TYR A 55 7.18 1.21 -6.94
CA TYR A 55 6.92 -0.21 -6.68
C TYR A 55 5.51 -0.64 -7.10
N ILE A 56 4.53 0.26 -6.96
CA ILE A 56 3.11 -0.05 -7.22
C ILE A 56 2.77 0.10 -8.70
N LEU A 57 3.22 1.20 -9.33
CA LEU A 57 2.84 1.55 -10.71
C LEU A 57 3.18 0.47 -11.73
N PRO A 58 4.36 -0.19 -11.72
CA PRO A 58 4.67 -1.23 -12.69
C PRO A 58 3.64 -2.37 -12.69
N GLY A 59 3.24 -2.84 -11.50
CA GLY A 59 2.23 -3.91 -11.37
C GLY A 59 0.86 -3.46 -11.87
N VAL A 60 0.44 -2.25 -11.52
CA VAL A 60 -0.83 -1.67 -11.97
C VAL A 60 -0.86 -1.49 -13.48
N PHE A 61 0.20 -0.93 -14.07
CA PHE A 61 0.30 -0.72 -15.52
C PHE A 61 0.37 -2.03 -16.29
N LEU A 62 1.09 -3.03 -15.79
CA LEU A 62 1.15 -4.34 -16.42
C LEU A 62 -0.23 -5.00 -16.46
N PHE A 63 -0.94 -5.02 -15.32
CA PHE A 63 -2.28 -5.58 -15.25
C PHE A 63 -3.25 -4.86 -16.19
N TRP A 64 -3.21 -3.53 -16.19
CA TRP A 64 -4.04 -2.72 -17.10
C TRP A 64 -3.71 -3.00 -18.57
N ALA A 65 -2.43 -3.08 -18.94
CA ALA A 65 -2.01 -3.31 -20.31
C ALA A 65 -2.45 -4.70 -20.82
N VAL A 66 -2.26 -5.76 -20.02
CA VAL A 66 -2.65 -7.13 -20.39
C VAL A 66 -4.17 -7.24 -20.56
N THR A 67 -4.94 -6.70 -19.61
CA THR A 67 -6.40 -6.76 -19.67
C THR A 67 -6.97 -5.91 -20.82
N HIS A 68 -6.39 -4.74 -21.07
CA HIS A 68 -6.78 -3.87 -22.19
C HIS A 68 -6.51 -4.52 -23.54
N TYR A 69 -5.32 -5.11 -23.71
CA TYR A 69 -4.98 -5.87 -24.91
C TYR A 69 -5.92 -7.06 -25.10
N GLY A 70 -6.14 -7.85 -24.05
CA GLY A 70 -7.03 -9.01 -24.10
C GLY A 70 -8.45 -8.66 -24.53
N LYS A 71 -9.04 -7.60 -23.98
CA LYS A 71 -10.38 -7.11 -24.36
C LYS A 71 -10.43 -6.70 -25.83
N LYS A 72 -9.50 -5.84 -26.27
CA LYS A 72 -9.45 -5.40 -27.67
C LYS A 72 -9.25 -6.56 -28.65
N ARG A 73 -8.37 -7.50 -28.30
CA ARG A 73 -8.12 -8.68 -29.13
C ARG A 73 -9.35 -9.57 -29.21
N HIS A 74 -10.02 -9.81 -28.09
CA HIS A 74 -11.26 -10.59 -28.04
C HIS A 74 -12.38 -9.94 -28.86
N GLU A 75 -12.57 -8.62 -28.75
CA GLU A 75 -13.54 -7.87 -29.56
C GLU A 75 -13.23 -7.95 -31.06
N TRP A 76 -11.94 -7.83 -31.44
CA TRP A 76 -11.54 -7.94 -32.84
C TRP A 76 -11.79 -9.34 -33.41
N LEU A 77 -11.47 -10.40 -32.66
CA LEU A 77 -11.68 -11.79 -33.10
C LEU A 77 -13.16 -12.12 -33.32
N ASN A 78 -14.05 -11.57 -32.49
CA ASN A 78 -15.50 -11.72 -32.65
C ASN A 78 -16.13 -10.72 -33.65
N SER A 79 -15.32 -9.91 -34.32
CA SER A 79 -15.79 -9.01 -35.37
C SER A 79 -15.83 -9.73 -36.73
N LYS A 80 -16.62 -9.20 -37.68
CA LYS A 80 -16.67 -9.76 -39.05
C LYS A 80 -15.30 -9.82 -39.71
N ALA A 81 -14.48 -8.78 -39.54
CA ALA A 81 -13.13 -8.73 -40.09
C ALA A 81 -12.19 -9.74 -39.42
N GLY A 82 -12.35 -9.97 -38.12
CA GLY A 82 -11.60 -11.00 -37.38
C GLY A 82 -11.98 -12.42 -37.80
N HIS A 83 -13.27 -12.69 -37.96
CA HIS A 83 -13.75 -13.98 -38.49
C HIS A 83 -13.25 -14.25 -39.91
N ALA A 84 -13.26 -13.24 -40.79
CA ALA A 84 -12.72 -13.37 -42.13
C ALA A 84 -11.20 -13.68 -42.11
N ALA A 85 -10.43 -12.98 -41.28
CA ALA A 85 -9.01 -13.23 -41.12
C ALA A 85 -8.69 -14.60 -40.49
N GLN A 86 -9.55 -15.12 -39.59
CA GLN A 86 -9.39 -16.46 -39.01
C GLN A 86 -9.70 -17.59 -39.99
N HIS A 87 -10.63 -17.35 -40.93
CA HIS A 87 -11.03 -18.35 -41.92
C HIS A 87 -10.04 -18.46 -43.09
N ASP A 88 -9.18 -17.46 -43.27
CA ASP A 88 -8.15 -17.39 -44.32
C ASP A 88 -6.82 -18.09 -43.92
N HIS A 89 -6.74 -18.60 -42.69
CA HIS A 89 -5.62 -19.37 -42.13
C HIS A 89 -6.00 -20.83 -41.89
#